data_AF-A0A4P6HYW9-F1
#
_entry.id   AF-A0A4P6HYW9-F1
#
_cell.length_a   1.000
_cell.length_b   1.000
_cell.length_c   1.000
_cell.angle_alpha   90.00
_cell.angle_beta   90.00
_cell.angle_gamma   90.00
#
_symmetry.space_group_name_H-M   'P 1'
#
loop_
_entity.id
_entity.type
_entity.pdbx_description
1 polymer ?
#
loop_
_entity_poly.entity_id
_entity_poly.type
_entity_poly.pdbx_seq_one_letter_code
_entity_poly.pdbx_strand_id
1 'polypeptide(L)'
;MPLPENIARFVARLINTMKTESADWQMAHQADLDKLREEKLVAEQELKQRLELMEIRFKEECKRARLEEQRQTENFTEFLASIDDMKANMLEYYGAMPKPMALMIHHHAAELLKDAWHNPDARERLRNQSRFTNLMLAVTEDLTDLSRDGAQPKALPEKTIAFMQNKIE
;
A
#
# COMPACT_ATOMS: atom_id res chain seq x y z
N MET A 1 -53.93 19.56 59.24
CA MET A 1 -55.11 20.00 58.48
C MET A 1 -55.32 19.02 57.34
N PRO A 2 -56.49 18.36 57.23
CA PRO A 2 -56.73 17.42 56.14
C PRO A 2 -56.86 18.20 54.82
N LEU A 3 -56.14 17.75 53.78
CA LEU A 3 -56.36 18.24 52.43
C LEU A 3 -57.85 18.08 52.09
N PRO A 4 -58.52 19.12 51.56
CA PRO A 4 -59.94 19.01 51.24
C PRO A 4 -60.11 17.88 50.23
N GLU A 5 -60.96 16.92 50.59
CA GLU A 5 -61.23 15.66 49.87
C GLU A 5 -61.45 15.86 48.36
N ASN A 6 -61.91 17.06 47.97
CA ASN A 6 -62.12 17.49 46.59
C ASN A 6 -60.84 17.62 45.75
N ILE A 7 -59.72 18.12 46.32
CA ILE A 7 -58.46 18.28 45.58
C ILE A 7 -57.82 16.91 45.34
N ALA A 8 -57.83 16.04 46.35
CA ALA A 8 -57.35 14.66 46.21
C ALA A 8 -58.15 13.87 45.16
N ARG A 9 -59.49 14.00 45.15
CA ARG A 9 -60.36 13.39 44.12
C ARG A 9 -60.17 13.98 42.73
N PHE A 10 -59.81 15.26 42.62
CA PHE A 10 -59.54 15.91 41.33
C PHE A 10 -58.21 15.44 40.74
N VAL A 11 -57.14 15.42 41.55
CA VAL A 11 -55.82 14.92 41.14
C VAL A 11 -55.89 13.43 40.78
N ALA A 12 -56.59 12.61 41.58
CA ALA A 12 -56.79 11.20 41.27
C ALA A 12 -57.55 10.99 39.94
N ARG A 13 -58.54 11.83 39.65
CA ARG A 13 -59.25 11.81 38.36
C ARG A 13 -58.34 12.17 37.20
N LEU A 14 -57.55 13.24 37.31
CA LEU A 14 -56.59 13.65 36.29
C LEU A 14 -55.56 12.56 36.00
N ILE A 15 -54.99 11.95 37.05
CA ILE A 15 -54.05 10.83 36.91
C ILE A 15 -54.71 9.65 36.22
N ASN A 16 -55.95 9.33 36.59
CA ASN A 16 -56.69 8.23 35.95
C ASN A 16 -57.00 8.54 34.49
N THR A 17 -57.42 9.77 34.14
CA THR A 17 -57.65 10.15 32.74
C THR A 17 -56.38 10.12 31.90
N MET A 18 -55.26 10.61 32.44
CA MET A 18 -53.97 10.52 31.74
C MET A 18 -53.54 9.06 31.57
N LYS A 19 -53.75 8.22 32.58
CA LYS A 19 -53.47 6.78 32.48
C LYS A 19 -54.36 6.10 31.45
N THR A 20 -55.66 6.36 31.44
CA THR A 20 -56.58 5.77 30.46
C THR A 20 -56.28 6.27 29.06
N GLU A 21 -56.06 7.56 28.87
CA GLU A 21 -55.73 8.13 27.55
C GLU A 21 -54.37 7.60 27.04
N SER A 22 -53.39 7.43 27.92
CA SER A 22 -52.12 6.78 27.57
C SER A 22 -52.28 5.30 27.21
N ALA A 23 -53.17 4.59 27.92
CA ALA A 23 -53.45 3.19 27.66
C ALA A 23 -54.24 3.01 26.35
N ASP A 24 -55.23 3.86 26.11
CA ASP A 24 -56.04 3.88 24.89
C ASP A 24 -55.17 4.23 23.68
N TRP A 25 -54.27 5.22 23.81
CA TRP A 25 -53.30 5.56 22.78
C TRP A 25 -52.34 4.40 22.51
N GLN A 26 -51.82 3.77 23.56
CA GLN A 26 -50.89 2.65 23.44
C GLN A 26 -51.56 1.43 22.82
N MET A 27 -52.83 1.15 23.16
CA MET A 27 -53.61 0.07 22.53
C MET A 27 -53.92 0.38 21.06
N ALA A 28 -54.24 1.64 20.73
CA ALA A 28 -54.50 2.05 19.36
C ALA A 28 -53.24 1.98 18.45
N HIS A 29 -52.05 2.19 19.00
CA HIS A 29 -50.78 2.21 18.26
C HIS A 29 -49.89 0.99 18.56
N GLN A 30 -50.40 -0.02 19.27
CA GLN A 30 -49.61 -1.18 19.69
C GLN A 30 -49.02 -1.93 18.48
N ALA A 31 -49.83 -2.09 17.43
CA ALA A 31 -49.42 -2.74 16.19
C ALA A 31 -48.27 -1.99 15.49
N ASP A 32 -48.33 -0.65 15.46
CA ASP A 32 -47.28 0.18 14.86
C ASP A 32 -45.99 0.14 15.70
N LEU A 33 -46.11 0.14 17.03
CA LEU A 33 -44.97 0.02 17.94
C LEU A 33 -44.28 -1.34 17.83
N ASP A 34 -45.05 -2.41 17.72
CA ASP A 34 -44.51 -3.76 17.56
C ASP A 34 -43.85 -3.91 16.18
N LYS A 35 -44.45 -3.36 15.12
CA LYS A 35 -43.83 -3.28 13.79
C LYS A 35 -42.50 -2.51 13.80
N LEU A 36 -42.45 -1.35 14.44
CA LEU A 36 -41.22 -0.56 14.55
C LEU A 36 -40.12 -1.30 15.32
N ARG A 37 -40.47 -2.09 16.35
CA ARG A 37 -39.51 -2.92 17.08
C ARG A 37 -38.94 -4.02 16.20
N GLU A 38 -39.79 -4.69 15.43
CA GLU A 38 -39.36 -5.73 14.48
C GLU A 38 -38.45 -5.14 13.40
N GLU A 39 -38.85 -4.03 12.78
CA GLU A 39 -38.05 -3.32 11.77
C GLU A 39 -36.69 -2.88 12.32
N LYS A 40 -36.66 -2.37 13.56
CA LYS A 40 -35.41 -2.01 14.24
C LYS A 40 -34.50 -3.23 14.43
N LEU A 41 -35.04 -4.36 14.87
CA LEU A 41 -34.25 -5.58 15.08
C LEU A 41 -33.67 -6.11 13.77
N VAL A 42 -34.46 -6.10 12.70
CA VAL A 42 -34.00 -6.48 11.36
C VAL A 42 -32.90 -5.51 10.88
N ALA A 43 -33.11 -4.21 11.00
CA ALA A 43 -32.12 -3.20 10.61
C ALA A 43 -30.81 -3.32 11.40
N GLU A 44 -30.87 -3.60 12.70
CA GLU A 44 -29.68 -3.84 13.53
C GLU A 44 -28.92 -5.10 13.09
N GLN A 45 -29.63 -6.17 12.73
CA GLN A 45 -29.01 -7.39 12.21
C GLN A 45 -28.36 -7.16 10.84
N GLU A 46 -29.06 -6.48 9.92
CA GLU A 46 -28.50 -6.11 8.62
C GLU A 46 -27.25 -5.23 8.76
N LEU A 47 -27.29 -4.26 9.67
CA LEU A 47 -26.15 -3.39 9.93
C LEU A 47 -24.95 -4.19 10.46
N LYS A 48 -25.17 -5.11 11.40
CA LYS A 48 -24.11 -5.99 11.92
C LYS A 48 -23.48 -6.83 10.81
N GLN A 49 -24.31 -7.45 9.96
CA GLN A 49 -23.80 -8.24 8.84
C GLN A 49 -22.99 -7.38 7.85
N ARG A 50 -23.45 -6.16 7.55
CA ARG A 50 -22.71 -5.23 6.67
C ARG A 50 -21.38 -4.83 7.27
N LEU A 51 -21.33 -4.56 8.58
CA LEU A 51 -20.09 -4.24 9.29
C LEU A 51 -19.11 -5.41 9.28
N GLU A 52 -19.58 -6.64 9.53
CA GLU A 52 -18.76 -7.85 9.46
C GLU A 52 -18.18 -8.06 8.05
N LEU A 53 -19.01 -7.93 7.01
CA LEU A 53 -18.56 -8.02 5.62
C LEU A 53 -17.53 -6.93 5.27
N MET A 54 -17.75 -5.71 5.73
CA MET A 54 -16.81 -4.61 5.53
C MET A 54 -15.49 -4.87 6.25
N GLU A 55 -15.52 -5.38 7.48
CA GLU A 55 -14.33 -5.72 8.25
C GLU A 55 -13.51 -6.83 7.57
N ILE A 56 -14.18 -7.86 7.06
CA ILE A 56 -13.54 -8.93 6.28
C ILE A 56 -12.85 -8.35 5.04
N ARG A 57 -13.56 -7.54 4.25
CA ARG A 57 -12.97 -6.89 3.06
C ARG A 57 -11.77 -6.02 3.41
N PHE A 58 -11.88 -5.20 4.44
CA PHE A 58 -10.79 -4.33 4.87
C PHE A 58 -9.56 -5.13 5.32
N LYS A 59 -9.77 -6.22 6.09
CA LYS A 59 -8.70 -7.14 6.48
C LYS A 59 -8.03 -7.80 5.28
N GLU A 60 -8.82 -8.22 4.29
CA GLU A 60 -8.31 -8.79 3.05
C GLU A 60 -7.52 -7.77 2.23
N GLU A 61 -8.02 -6.55 2.08
CA GLU A 61 -7.35 -5.45 1.38
C GLU A 61 -6.02 -5.10 2.05
N CYS A 62 -5.99 -4.95 3.38
CA CYS A 62 -4.76 -4.72 4.13
C CYS A 62 -3.76 -5.86 3.95
N LYS A 63 -4.22 -7.12 3.97
CA LYS A 63 -3.36 -8.28 3.74
C LYS A 63 -2.77 -8.27 2.33
N ARG A 64 -3.60 -7.97 1.31
CA ARG A 64 -3.15 -7.86 -0.09
C ARG A 64 -2.12 -6.75 -0.26
N ALA A 65 -2.38 -5.57 0.27
CA ALA A 65 -1.46 -4.44 0.22
C ALA A 65 -0.11 -4.78 0.88
N ARG A 66 -0.13 -5.40 2.06
CA ARG A 66 1.08 -5.84 2.76
C ARG A 66 1.87 -6.89 1.98
N LEU A 67 1.19 -7.88 1.39
CA LEU A 67 1.85 -8.90 0.58
C LEU A 67 2.50 -8.30 -0.67
N GLU A 68 1.84 -7.34 -1.31
CA GLU A 68 2.38 -6.63 -2.47
C GLU A 68 3.62 -5.81 -2.09
N GLU A 69 3.57 -5.09 -0.97
CA GLU A 69 4.72 -4.31 -0.46
C GLU A 69 5.91 -5.22 -0.12
N GLN A 70 5.65 -6.37 0.53
CA GLN A 70 6.67 -7.37 0.84
C GLN A 70 7.34 -7.88 -0.44
N ARG A 71 6.54 -8.28 -1.43
CA ARG A 71 7.05 -8.74 -2.72
C ARG A 71 7.87 -7.66 -3.44
N GLN A 72 7.42 -6.41 -3.40
CA GLN A 72 8.17 -5.29 -4.00
C GLN A 72 9.51 -5.07 -3.29
N THR A 73 9.53 -5.20 -1.97
CA THR A 73 10.77 -5.09 -1.17
C THR A 73 11.72 -6.24 -1.49
N GLU A 74 11.23 -7.48 -1.54
CA GLU A 74 12.01 -8.66 -1.91
C GLU A 74 12.66 -8.47 -3.29
N ASN A 75 11.88 -8.13 -4.31
CA ASN A 75 12.39 -7.87 -5.66
C ASN A 75 13.46 -6.77 -5.67
N PHE A 76 13.23 -5.66 -4.95
CA PHE A 76 14.21 -4.57 -4.86
C PHE A 76 15.51 -5.03 -4.21
N THR A 77 15.45 -5.85 -3.15
CA THR A 77 16.64 -6.41 -2.51
C THR A 77 17.41 -7.37 -3.42
N GLU A 78 16.72 -8.17 -4.23
CA GLU A 78 17.36 -9.05 -5.22
C GLU A 78 18.11 -8.26 -6.30
N PHE A 79 17.54 -7.15 -6.77
CA PHE A 79 18.23 -6.26 -7.71
C PHE A 79 19.47 -5.61 -7.09
N LEU A 80 19.41 -5.17 -5.83
CA LEU A 80 20.58 -4.63 -5.14
C LEU A 80 21.69 -5.67 -4.99
N ALA A 81 21.35 -6.91 -4.62
CA ALA A 81 22.31 -8.01 -4.55
C ALA A 81 22.96 -8.27 -5.93
N SER A 82 22.16 -8.23 -7.00
CA SER A 82 22.67 -8.39 -8.38
C SER A 82 23.63 -7.26 -8.78
N ILE A 83 23.38 -6.02 -8.33
CA ILE A 83 24.29 -4.89 -8.55
C ILE A 83 25.60 -5.07 -7.78
N ASP A 84 25.55 -5.64 -6.57
CA ASP A 84 26.75 -5.98 -5.81
C ASP A 84 27.57 -7.08 -6.49
N ASP A 85 26.93 -8.12 -7.01
CA ASP A 85 27.57 -9.17 -7.80
C ASP A 85 28.19 -8.60 -9.07
N MET A 86 27.49 -7.69 -9.76
CA MET A 86 28.02 -6.99 -10.93
C MET A 86 29.32 -6.24 -10.60
N LYS A 87 29.36 -5.51 -9.49
CA LYS A 87 30.59 -4.82 -9.02
C LYS A 87 31.73 -5.82 -8.76
N ALA A 88 31.43 -6.96 -8.15
CA ALA A 88 32.42 -8.01 -7.89
C ALA A 88 32.98 -8.58 -9.20
N ASN A 89 32.09 -8.93 -10.14
CA ASN A 89 32.44 -9.42 -11.47
C ASN A 89 33.30 -8.40 -12.23
N MET A 90 32.93 -7.11 -12.20
CA MET A 90 33.72 -6.07 -12.86
C MET A 90 35.14 -5.96 -12.30
N LEU A 91 35.32 -6.05 -10.99
CA LEU A 91 36.65 -6.04 -10.37
C LEU A 91 37.47 -7.30 -10.68
N GLU A 92 36.81 -8.44 -10.87
CA GLU A 92 37.44 -9.70 -11.25
C GLU A 92 37.91 -9.66 -12.72
N TYR A 93 37.01 -9.28 -13.64
CA TYR A 93 37.29 -9.28 -15.07
C TYR A 93 38.14 -8.08 -15.53
N TYR A 94 37.98 -6.92 -14.90
CA TYR A 94 38.82 -5.74 -15.16
C TYR A 94 39.86 -5.55 -14.05
N GLY A 95 40.84 -6.46 -13.94
CA GLY A 95 41.87 -6.41 -12.90
C GLY A 95 42.73 -5.13 -12.86
N ALA A 96 42.77 -4.37 -13.95
CA ALA A 96 43.45 -3.07 -14.02
C ALA A 96 42.54 -1.87 -13.66
N MET A 97 41.24 -2.10 -13.44
CA MET A 97 40.30 -1.04 -13.11
C MET A 97 40.59 -0.48 -11.71
N PRO A 98 40.70 0.85 -11.55
CA PRO A 98 40.73 1.46 -10.24
C PRO A 98 39.44 1.20 -9.46
N LYS A 99 39.55 0.74 -8.21
CA LYS A 99 38.40 0.50 -7.33
C LYS A 99 37.36 1.65 -7.28
N PRO A 100 37.74 2.94 -7.29
CA PRO A 100 36.76 4.03 -7.35
C PRO A 100 35.85 3.98 -8.57
N MET A 101 36.33 3.52 -9.73
CA MET A 101 35.51 3.40 -10.94
C MET A 101 34.42 2.34 -10.77
N ALA A 102 34.76 1.17 -10.24
CA ALA A 102 33.77 0.13 -9.93
C ALA A 102 32.72 0.64 -8.94
N LEU A 103 33.15 1.38 -7.91
CA LEU A 103 32.25 1.99 -6.93
C LEU A 103 31.34 3.06 -7.55
N MET A 104 31.85 3.87 -8.49
CA MET A 104 31.02 4.85 -9.20
C MET A 104 29.97 4.18 -10.09
N ILE A 105 30.32 3.12 -10.81
CA ILE A 105 29.38 2.35 -11.64
C ILE A 105 28.29 1.70 -10.76
N HIS A 106 28.71 1.06 -9.67
CA HIS A 106 27.82 0.47 -8.67
C HIS A 106 26.86 1.51 -8.08
N HIS A 107 27.38 2.66 -7.62
CA HIS A 107 26.57 3.72 -7.05
C HIS A 107 25.56 4.27 -8.06
N HIS A 108 25.97 4.47 -9.31
CA HIS A 108 25.09 4.95 -10.36
C HIS A 108 23.96 3.95 -10.68
N ALA A 109 24.28 2.66 -10.73
CA ALA A 109 23.27 1.61 -10.88
C ALA A 109 22.27 1.61 -9.72
N ALA A 110 22.76 1.76 -8.48
CA ALA A 110 21.92 1.79 -7.29
C ALA A 110 20.99 3.02 -7.24
N GLU A 111 21.48 4.22 -7.57
CA GLU A 111 20.63 5.42 -7.63
C GLU A 111 19.61 5.33 -8.78
N LEU A 112 20.00 4.84 -9.96
CA LEU A 112 19.03 4.62 -11.05
C LEU A 112 17.94 3.63 -10.67
N LEU A 113 18.29 2.52 -10.00
CA LEU A 113 17.31 1.54 -9.53
C LEU A 113 16.37 2.14 -8.49
N LYS A 114 16.91 2.88 -7.52
CA LYS A 114 16.14 3.58 -6.49
C LYS A 114 15.17 4.57 -7.11
N ASP A 115 15.61 5.40 -8.06
CA ASP A 115 14.74 6.35 -8.74
C ASP A 115 13.74 5.67 -9.68
N ALA A 116 14.09 4.52 -10.25
CA ALA A 116 13.19 3.69 -11.05
C ALA A 116 12.04 3.07 -10.21
N TRP A 117 12.29 2.80 -8.93
CA TRP A 117 11.35 2.13 -8.04
C TRP A 117 10.54 3.08 -7.16
N HIS A 118 11.19 4.10 -6.58
CA HIS A 118 10.63 4.92 -5.52
C HIS A 118 10.26 6.35 -5.93
N ASN A 119 10.54 6.76 -7.17
CA ASN A 119 10.17 8.11 -7.62
C ASN A 119 8.63 8.26 -7.66
N PRO A 120 8.05 9.33 -7.10
CA PRO A 120 6.60 9.54 -7.10
C PRO A 120 6.00 9.74 -8.49
N ASP A 121 6.74 10.33 -9.44
CA ASP A 121 6.28 10.54 -10.82
C ASP A 121 6.43 9.25 -11.65
N ALA A 122 5.30 8.77 -12.19
CA ALA A 122 5.25 7.60 -13.05
C ALA A 122 6.09 7.74 -14.32
N ARG A 123 6.15 8.94 -14.90
CA ARG A 123 6.93 9.18 -16.12
C ARG A 123 8.43 9.12 -15.82
N GLU A 124 8.85 9.68 -14.70
CA GLU A 124 10.25 9.61 -14.26
C GLU A 124 10.65 8.18 -13.87
N ARG A 125 9.78 7.43 -13.19
CA ARG A 125 10.02 6.00 -12.93
C ARG A 125 10.29 5.22 -14.21
N LEU A 126 9.41 5.34 -15.21
CA LEU A 126 9.57 4.65 -16.50
C LEU A 126 10.87 5.05 -17.23
N ARG A 127 11.20 6.35 -17.20
CA ARG A 127 12.46 6.84 -17.78
C ARG A 127 13.67 6.22 -17.07
N ASN A 128 13.67 6.21 -15.74
CA ASN A 128 14.77 5.66 -14.95
C ASN A 128 14.87 4.14 -15.06
N GLN A 129 13.74 3.43 -15.17
CA GLN A 129 13.73 2.00 -15.52
C GLN A 129 14.42 1.74 -16.85
N SER A 130 14.07 2.50 -17.90
CA SER A 130 14.73 2.37 -19.20
C SER A 130 16.23 2.69 -19.13
N ARG A 131 16.63 3.74 -18.39
CA ARG A 131 18.05 4.06 -18.19
C ARG A 131 18.78 2.95 -17.43
N PHE A 132 18.18 2.39 -16.39
CA PHE A 132 18.74 1.26 -15.66
C PHE A 132 18.94 0.04 -16.56
N THR A 133 17.94 -0.30 -17.38
CA THR A 133 18.06 -1.40 -18.36
C THR A 133 19.19 -1.14 -19.35
N ASN A 134 19.30 0.08 -19.88
CA ASN A 134 20.38 0.44 -20.82
C ASN A 134 21.76 0.35 -20.17
N LEU A 135 21.89 0.72 -18.89
CA LEU A 135 23.14 0.54 -18.14
C LEU A 135 23.49 -0.94 -18.00
N MET A 136 22.53 -1.80 -17.63
CA MET A 136 22.77 -3.24 -17.51
C MET A 136 23.18 -3.87 -18.86
N LEU A 137 22.57 -3.42 -19.96
CA LEU A 137 22.97 -3.82 -21.31
C LEU A 137 24.39 -3.38 -21.63
N ALA A 138 24.76 -2.13 -21.35
CA ALA A 138 26.12 -1.63 -21.58
C ALA A 138 27.17 -2.43 -20.79
N VAL A 139 26.88 -2.77 -19.52
CA VAL A 139 27.76 -3.62 -18.70
C VAL A 139 27.87 -5.04 -19.28
N THR A 140 26.75 -5.62 -19.71
CA THR A 140 26.74 -6.96 -20.31
C THR A 140 27.53 -7.00 -21.61
N GLU A 141 27.40 -5.98 -22.45
CA GLU A 141 28.19 -5.82 -23.66
C GLU A 141 29.70 -5.71 -23.36
N ASP A 142 30.08 -4.88 -22.40
CA ASP A 142 31.47 -4.72 -21.98
C ASP A 142 32.08 -6.04 -21.45
N LEU A 143 31.31 -6.80 -20.64
CA LEU A 143 31.73 -8.10 -20.11
C LEU A 143 31.80 -9.20 -21.20
N THR A 144 30.88 -9.17 -22.16
CA THR A 144 30.89 -10.14 -23.27
C THR A 144 32.03 -9.87 -24.25
N ASP A 145 32.34 -8.60 -24.52
CA ASP A 145 33.47 -8.18 -25.36
C ASP A 145 34.81 -8.69 -24.77
N LEU A 146 34.97 -8.64 -23.43
CA LEU A 146 36.13 -9.24 -22.74
C LEU A 146 36.25 -10.76 -22.93
N SER A 147 35.13 -11.48 -23.01
CA SER A 147 35.13 -12.94 -23.13
C SER A 147 35.39 -13.46 -24.55
N ARG A 148 35.12 -12.62 -25.56
CA ARG A 148 35.21 -12.98 -26.98
C ARG A 148 36.57 -12.71 -27.62
N ASP A 149 37.29 -11.71 -27.12
CA ASP A 149 38.53 -11.28 -27.74
C ASP A 149 39.76 -11.91 -27.06
N GLY A 150 40.48 -12.74 -27.81
CA GLY A 150 41.90 -13.02 -27.56
C GLY A 150 42.81 -11.81 -27.79
N ALA A 151 42.25 -10.59 -27.76
CA ALA A 151 42.91 -9.31 -27.92
C ALA A 151 43.14 -8.68 -26.53
N GLN A 152 44.14 -7.78 -26.48
CA GLN A 152 44.66 -7.11 -25.29
C GLN A 152 43.59 -6.85 -24.21
N PRO A 153 43.86 -7.17 -22.94
CA PRO A 153 42.90 -6.96 -21.85
C PRO A 153 42.54 -5.47 -21.79
N LYS A 154 41.29 -5.12 -22.11
CA LYS A 154 40.81 -3.75 -21.94
C LYS A 154 40.90 -3.39 -20.47
N ALA A 155 41.49 -2.24 -20.16
CA ALA A 155 41.68 -1.81 -18.78
C ALA A 155 40.37 -1.35 -18.11
N LEU A 156 39.37 -0.95 -18.90
CA LEU A 156 38.12 -0.34 -18.43
C LEU A 156 36.92 -0.72 -19.33
N PRO A 157 35.69 -0.72 -18.77
CA PRO A 157 34.41 -0.91 -19.47
C PRO A 157 33.99 0.41 -20.15
N GLU A 158 34.39 0.55 -21.41
CA GLU A 158 34.27 1.81 -22.15
C GLU A 158 32.81 2.18 -22.42
N LYS A 159 31.94 1.21 -22.75
CA LYS A 159 30.53 1.48 -23.05
C LYS A 159 29.77 1.90 -21.80
N THR A 160 30.03 1.23 -20.69
CA THR A 160 29.46 1.55 -19.37
C THR A 160 29.85 2.95 -18.93
N ILE A 161 31.14 3.31 -19.06
CA ILE A 161 31.63 4.66 -18.72
C ILE A 161 31.02 5.71 -19.65
N ALA A 162 30.93 5.43 -20.96
CA ALA A 162 30.32 6.33 -21.93
C ALA A 162 28.83 6.58 -21.64
N PHE A 163 28.10 5.54 -21.22
CA PHE A 163 26.71 5.66 -20.76
C PHE A 163 26.59 6.61 -19.57
N MET A 164 27.41 6.41 -18.53
CA MET A 164 27.40 7.26 -17.33
C MET A 164 27.73 8.73 -17.62
N GLN A 165 28.54 8.99 -18.65
CA GLN A 165 28.90 10.34 -19.09
C GLN A 165 27.80 11.01 -19.94
N ASN A 166 26.63 10.38 -20.11
CA ASN A 166 25.56 10.79 -21.03
C ASN A 166 26.06 11.01 -22.47
N LYS A 167 27.08 10.26 -22.90
CA LYS A 167 27.58 10.31 -24.30
C LYS A 167 26.78 9.41 -25.26
N ILE A 168 25.83 8.64 -24.74
CA ILE A 168 24.98 7.69 -25.47
C ILE A 168 23.48 7.99 -25.22
N GLU A 169 23.11 9.27 -25.05
CA GLU A 169 21.69 9.72 -25.09
C GLU A 169 21.30 10.20 -26.49
#